data_AF-A0A095C181-F1
#
_entry.id   AF-A0A095C181-F1
#
_cell.length_a   1.000
_cell.length_b   1.000
_cell.length_c   1.000
_cell.angle_alpha   90.00
_cell.angle_beta   90.00
_cell.angle_gamma   90.00
#
_symmetry.space_group_name_H-M   'P 1'
#
loop_
_entity.id
_entity.type
_entity.pdbx_description
1 polymer ?
#
loop_
_entity_poly.entity_id
_entity_poly.type
_entity_poly.pdbx_seq_one_letter_code
_entity_poly.pdbx_strand_id
1 'polypeptide(L)'
;MADRTYRAAPADALRVEPLGELTAIFDRRSMQTHLVVSPMPEILGAMGADACNAADLATRLAAAFDLDGDDDVQPILAERLGELAAMGLVERA
;
A
#
# COMPACT_ATOMS: atom_id res chain seq x y z
N MET A 1 -3.33 0.61 19.08
CA MET A 1 -3.64 1.40 17.86
C MET A 1 -4.61 0.57 17.05
N ALA A 2 -5.72 1.14 16.59
CA ALA A 2 -6.82 0.36 16.03
C ALA A 2 -6.35 -0.40 14.78
N ASP A 3 -6.58 -1.71 14.79
CA ASP A 3 -6.33 -2.63 13.69
C ASP A 3 -7.30 -2.32 12.54
N ARG A 4 -7.00 -1.27 11.78
CA ARG A 4 -7.84 -0.78 10.70
C ARG A 4 -7.53 -1.57 9.44
N THR A 5 -8.58 -2.10 8.84
CA THR A 5 -8.49 -2.79 7.56
C THR A 5 -8.62 -1.76 6.43
N TYR A 6 -7.78 -1.92 5.42
CA TYR A 6 -7.79 -1.10 4.21
C TYR A 6 -7.92 -2.02 2.99
N ARG A 7 -8.51 -1.49 1.92
CA ARG A 7 -8.63 -2.18 0.63
C ARG A 7 -8.01 -1.29 -0.45
N ALA A 8 -7.13 -1.87 -1.26
CA ALA A 8 -6.58 -1.18 -2.41
C ALA A 8 -7.66 -0.94 -3.47
N ALA A 9 -7.50 0.14 -4.24
CA ALA A 9 -8.30 0.34 -5.44
C ALA A 9 -8.16 -0.88 -6.37
N PRO A 10 -9.22 -1.24 -7.12
CA PRO A 10 -9.17 -2.41 -7.97
C PRO A 10 -8.08 -2.23 -9.04
N ALA A 11 -7.41 -3.32 -9.39
CA ALA A 11 -6.19 -3.28 -10.22
C ALA A 11 -6.44 -2.73 -11.64
N ASP A 12 -7.68 -2.77 -12.13
CA ASP A 12 -8.09 -2.17 -13.40
C ASP A 12 -8.27 -0.65 -13.31
N ALA A 13 -8.46 -0.10 -12.10
CA ALA A 13 -8.54 1.33 -11.84
C ALA A 13 -7.18 1.99 -11.68
N LEU A 14 -6.11 1.24 -11.35
CA LEU A 14 -4.78 1.78 -11.15
C LEU A 14 -3.84 1.41 -12.30
N ARG A 15 -3.13 2.40 -12.83
CA ARG A 15 -2.00 2.18 -13.73
C ARG A 15 -0.70 2.59 -13.05
N VAL A 16 0.17 1.63 -12.83
CA VAL A 16 1.46 1.80 -12.15
C VAL A 16 2.57 1.79 -13.20
N GLU A 17 3.37 2.85 -13.27
CA GLU A 17 4.48 2.99 -14.22
C GLU A 17 5.75 3.46 -13.49
N PRO A 18 6.87 2.73 -13.59
CA PRO A 18 8.14 3.16 -12.99
C PRO A 18 8.76 4.32 -13.76
N LEU A 19 9.25 5.33 -13.04
CA LEU A 19 9.92 6.53 -13.56
C LEU A 19 11.33 6.68 -12.96
N GLY A 20 12.09 5.59 -12.94
CA GLY A 20 13.40 5.54 -12.28
C GLY A 20 13.24 5.30 -10.78
N GLU A 21 13.63 6.27 -9.95
CA GLU A 21 13.52 6.19 -8.47
C GLU A 21 12.10 6.45 -7.95
N LEU A 22 11.24 7.02 -8.80
CA LEU A 22 9.84 7.30 -8.51
C LEU A 22 8.96 6.28 -9.24
N THR A 23 7.75 6.08 -8.72
CA THR A 23 6.68 5.35 -9.41
C THR A 23 5.47 6.27 -9.57
N ALA A 24 4.95 6.34 -10.80
CA ALA A 24 3.70 7.04 -11.09
C ALA A 24 2.53 6.06 -10.99
N ILE A 25 1.56 6.40 -10.16
CA ILE A 25 0.30 5.65 -10.00
C ILE A 25 -0.83 6.54 -10.48
N PHE A 26 -1.37 6.22 -11.65
CA PHE A 26 -2.54 6.88 -12.19
C PHE A 26 -3.81 6.16 -11.72
N ASP A 27 -4.69 6.88 -11.01
CA ASP A 27 -6.01 6.39 -10.62
C ASP A 27 -7.07 6.87 -11.61
N ARG A 28 -7.68 5.92 -12.32
CA ARG A 28 -8.73 6.19 -13.32
C ARG A 28 -10.01 6.73 -12.71
N ARG A 29 -10.28 6.49 -11.43
CA ARG A 29 -11.53 6.91 -10.76
C ARG A 29 -11.49 8.41 -10.45
N SER A 30 -10.34 8.89 -9.97
CA SER A 30 -10.11 10.29 -9.66
C SER A 30 -9.47 11.08 -10.80
N MET A 31 -8.94 10.41 -11.83
CA MET A 31 -8.13 10.99 -12.91
C MET A 31 -6.88 11.72 -12.41
N GLN A 32 -6.33 11.30 -11.26
CA GLN A 32 -5.12 11.87 -10.66
C GLN A 32 -3.91 10.95 -10.86
N THR A 33 -2.73 11.56 -10.99
CA THR A 33 -1.45 10.85 -11.01
C THR A 33 -0.71 11.13 -9.71
N HIS A 34 -0.45 10.06 -8.96
CA HIS A 34 0.31 10.10 -7.71
C HIS A 34 1.76 9.70 -8.01
N LEU A 35 2.71 10.54 -7.61
CA LEU A 35 4.13 10.22 -7.67
C LEU A 35 4.56 9.74 -6.27
N VAL A 36 5.02 8.51 -6.19
CA VAL A 36 5.41 7.87 -4.93
C VAL A 36 6.81 7.27 -5.02
N VAL A 37 7.42 7.06 -3.86
CA VAL A 37 8.71 6.38 -3.69
C VAL A 37 8.53 5.11 -2.87
N SER A 38 9.54 4.25 -2.86
CA SER A 38 9.60 3.10 -1.97
C SER A 38 9.43 3.54 -0.50
N PRO A 39 8.68 2.81 0.35
CA PRO A 39 8.05 1.50 0.11
C PRO A 39 6.57 1.58 -0.33
N MET A 40 6.08 2.71 -0.86
CA MET A 40 4.65 2.87 -1.17
C MET A 40 4.12 1.91 -2.25
N PRO A 41 4.76 1.79 -3.43
CA PRO A 41 4.32 0.82 -4.44
C PRO A 41 4.33 -0.63 -3.93
N GLU A 42 5.33 -0.99 -3.13
CA GLU A 42 5.51 -2.33 -2.59
C GLU A 42 4.42 -2.68 -1.59
N ILE A 43 4.08 -1.71 -0.71
CA ILE A 43 2.95 -1.84 0.20
C ILE A 43 1.65 -2.01 -0.58
N LEU A 44 1.39 -1.15 -1.57
CA LEU A 44 0.18 -1.23 -2.39
C LEU A 44 0.08 -2.57 -3.15
N GLY A 45 1.20 -3.06 -3.68
CA GLY A 45 1.29 -4.37 -4.33
C GLY A 45 1.02 -5.53 -3.38
N ALA A 46 1.53 -5.47 -2.15
CA ALA A 46 1.33 -6.51 -1.13
C ALA A 46 -0.12 -6.56 -0.57
N MET A 47 -0.88 -5.47 -0.67
CA MET A 47 -2.31 -5.47 -0.31
C MET A 47 -3.14 -6.39 -1.23
N GLY A 48 -2.75 -6.52 -2.49
CA GLY A 48 -3.51 -7.32 -3.47
C GLY A 48 -4.95 -6.85 -3.64
N ALA A 49 -5.87 -7.77 -3.93
CA ALA A 49 -7.30 -7.47 -4.11
C ALA A 49 -8.11 -7.50 -2.80
N ASP A 50 -7.56 -8.13 -1.75
CA ASP A 50 -8.25 -8.34 -0.48
C ASP A 50 -8.02 -7.18 0.48
N ALA A 51 -8.99 -6.99 1.37
CA ALA A 51 -8.80 -6.06 2.47
C ALA A 51 -7.75 -6.64 3.43
N CYS A 52 -6.83 -5.80 3.91
CA CYS A 52 -5.79 -6.21 4.85
C CYS A 52 -5.55 -5.11 5.87
N ASN A 53 -5.10 -5.51 7.06
CA ASN A 53 -4.63 -4.59 8.09
C ASN A 53 -3.08 -4.53 8.11
N ALA A 54 -2.51 -3.77 9.03
CA ALA A 54 -1.06 -3.62 9.15
C ALA A 54 -0.35 -4.94 9.52
N ALA A 55 -0.99 -5.82 10.29
CA ALA A 55 -0.42 -7.11 10.69
C ALA A 55 -0.41 -8.12 9.53
N ASP A 56 -1.49 -8.18 8.76
CA ASP A 56 -1.59 -8.97 7.53
C ASP A 56 -0.53 -8.53 6.53
N LEU A 57 -0.40 -7.21 6.35
CA LEU A 57 0.58 -6.62 5.45
C LEU A 57 2.02 -6.91 5.90
N ALA A 58 2.32 -6.80 7.20
CA ALA A 58 3.63 -7.17 7.74
C ALA A 58 3.97 -8.64 7.44
N THR A 59 3.00 -9.54 7.63
CA THR A 59 3.16 -10.97 7.33
C THR A 59 3.43 -11.21 5.84
N ARG A 60 2.68 -10.54 4.96
CA ARG A 60 2.87 -10.65 3.50
C ARG A 60 4.21 -10.10 3.04
N LEU A 61 4.62 -8.95 3.57
CA LEU A 61 5.91 -8.33 3.25
C LEU A 61 7.08 -9.17 3.78
N ALA A 62 6.98 -9.72 4.99
CA ALA A 62 7.99 -10.63 5.52
C ALA A 62 8.15 -11.87 4.64
N ALA A 63 7.04 -12.46 4.17
CA ALA A 63 7.09 -13.60 3.25
C ALA A 63 7.64 -13.24 1.85
N ALA A 64 7.38 -12.02 1.36
CA ALA A 64 7.79 -11.60 0.01
C ALA A 64 9.26 -11.12 -0.05
N PHE A 65 9.76 -10.52 1.03
CA PHE A 65 11.07 -9.87 1.09
C PHE A 65 12.05 -10.55 2.05
N ASP A 66 11.68 -11.71 2.63
CA ASP A 66 12.47 -12.44 3.62
C ASP A 66 12.92 -11.54 4.79
N LEU A 67 11.99 -10.71 5.27
CA LEU A 67 12.26 -9.82 6.40
C LEU A 67 12.12 -10.64 7.69
N ASP A 68 13.18 -10.69 8.49
CA ASP A 68 13.11 -11.20 9.86
C ASP A 68 12.09 -10.34 10.63
N GLY A 69 11.05 -10.99 11.14
CA GLY A 69 9.86 -10.34 11.70
C GLY A 69 10.20 -9.45 12.88
N ASP A 70 10.37 -8.16 12.62
CA ASP A 70 10.55 -7.14 13.63
C ASP A 70 9.18 -6.53 13.99
N ASP A 71 8.80 -6.63 15.27
CA ASP A 71 7.52 -6.14 15.79
C ASP A 71 7.36 -4.61 15.59
N ASP A 72 8.47 -3.90 15.36
CA ASP A 72 8.51 -2.45 15.12
C ASP A 72 8.00 -2.02 13.73
N VAL A 73 7.74 -2.96 12.81
CA VAL A 73 7.30 -2.63 11.43
C VAL A 73 5.80 -2.30 11.35
N GLN A 74 4.97 -2.90 12.20
CA GLN A 74 3.52 -2.70 12.19
C GLN A 74 3.07 -1.24 12.33
N PRO A 75 3.57 -0.42 13.28
CA PRO A 75 3.16 0.98 13.38
C PRO A 75 3.55 1.80 12.14
N ILE A 76 4.70 1.50 11.53
CA ILE A 76 5.16 2.15 10.30
C ILE A 76 4.20 1.82 9.15
N LEU A 77 3.82 0.54 8.99
CA LEU A 77 2.86 0.12 7.98
C LEU A 77 1.47 0.73 8.20
N ALA A 78 1.03 0.86 9.45
CA ALA A 78 -0.23 1.52 9.78
C ALA A 78 -0.24 3.00 9.37
N GLU A 79 0.87 3.71 9.56
CA GLU A 79 1.04 5.10 9.10
C GLU A 79 1.01 5.18 7.57
N ARG A 80 1.77 4.32 6.89
CA ARG A 80 1.82 4.22 5.42
C ARG A 80 0.46 3.89 4.79
N LEU A 81 -0.32 2.99 5.39
CA LEU A 81 -1.71 2.73 4.97
C LEU A 81 -2.61 3.96 5.16
N GLY A 82 -2.39 4.73 6.23
CA GLY A 82 -3.08 6.00 6.45
C GLY A 82 -2.76 7.05 5.38
N GLU A 83 -1.50 7.15 4.97
CA GLU A 83 -1.07 8.04 3.89
C GLU A 83 -1.67 7.63 2.54
N LEU A 84 -1.60 6.34 2.19
CA LEU A 84 -2.24 5.83 0.98
C LEU A 84 -3.76 6.11 0.97
N ALA A 85 -4.40 6.04 2.13
CA ALA A 85 -5.82 6.34 2.26
C ALA A 85 -6.10 7.84 2.08
N ALA A 86 -5.23 8.71 2.60
CA ALA A 86 -5.31 10.15 2.39
C ALA A 86 -5.09 10.54 0.92
N MET A 87 -4.30 9.76 0.19
CA MET A 87 -4.09 9.92 -1.26
C MET A 87 -5.26 9.38 -2.10
N GLY A 88 -6.16 8.58 -1.52
CA GLY A 88 -7.27 7.93 -2.23
C GLY A 88 -6.88 6.66 -3.00
N LEU A 89 -5.65 6.17 -2.83
CA LEU A 89 -5.17 4.93 -3.45
C LEU A 89 -5.73 3.68 -2.76
N VAL A 90 -6.05 3.80 -1.47
CA VAL A 90 -6.71 2.75 -0.69
C VAL A 90 -7.90 3.34 0.05
N GLU A 91 -8.87 2.51 0.38
CA GLU A 91 -10.07 2.88 1.13
C GLU A 91 -10.11 2.11 2.44
N ARG A 92 -10.73 2.68 3.47
CA ARG A 92 -11.00 1.94 4.71
C ARG A 92 -12.12 0.93 4.44
N ALA A 93 -11.90 -0.33 4.81
CA ALA A 93 -12.86 -1.42 4.64
C ALA A 93 -13.85 -1.50 5.81
#